data_AF-A0A3S3PN47-F1
#
_entry.id   AF-A0A3S3PN47-F1
#
_cell.length_a   1.000
_cell.length_b   1.000
_cell.length_c   1.000
_cell.angle_alpha   90.00
_cell.angle_beta   90.00
_cell.angle_gamma   90.00
#
_symmetry.space_group_name_H-M   'P 1'
#
loop_
_entity.id
_entity.type
_entity.pdbx_description
1 polymer ?
#
loop_
_entity_poly.entity_id
_entity_poly.type
_entity_poly.pdbx_seq_one_letter_code
_entity_poly.pdbx_strand_id
1 'polypeptide(L)'
;MKTYFPIILFIIAVICGCSSEIEFTPVTPPPTNDNSDLLISEISTAINTDANAAGTRPHYVEIYNGTSANVDLTSYAIGYMASTDANTLVNWAFPTGNFFLLSTSIAKGKCYVIASPQADATVIKSDVTWGTTSSTNANASVPLQLSGNSAIALLKKDAAGTIMLSGSAYKIIDVFGSPQVARVTSTGSSSARNNFMWTVAGEVADTRNRTFFRKATVHNPTTDWAKAKGTTVADSEWQISADRAWDYTNLGLPTK
;
A
#
# COMPACT_ATOMS: atom_id res chain seq x y z
N MET A 1 0.24 -68.45 11.31
CA MET A 1 1.17 -67.66 10.49
C MET A 1 0.34 -66.77 9.56
N LYS A 2 0.67 -65.48 9.48
CA LYS A 2 -0.05 -64.33 8.87
C LYS A 2 -0.94 -63.53 9.83
N THR A 3 -0.29 -62.61 10.52
CA THR A 3 -0.86 -61.47 11.26
C THR A 3 -1.09 -60.32 10.27
N TYR A 4 -2.30 -59.75 10.25
CA TYR A 4 -2.64 -58.58 9.42
C TYR A 4 -2.53 -57.31 10.25
N PHE A 5 -1.68 -56.37 9.81
CA PHE A 5 -1.61 -55.01 10.34
C PHE A 5 -2.53 -54.11 9.50
N PRO A 6 -3.43 -53.31 10.11
CA PRO A 6 -4.18 -52.30 9.37
C PRO A 6 -3.27 -51.10 9.11
N ILE A 7 -3.00 -50.81 7.83
CA ILE A 7 -2.34 -49.59 7.41
C ILE A 7 -3.36 -48.46 7.51
N ILE A 8 -3.21 -47.60 8.50
CA ILE A 8 -3.95 -46.34 8.62
C ILE A 8 -3.38 -45.39 7.57
N LEU A 9 -4.17 -45.14 6.52
CA LEU A 9 -3.85 -44.17 5.48
C LEU A 9 -4.06 -42.76 6.05
N PHE A 10 -2.98 -42.07 6.41
CA PHE A 10 -3.02 -40.68 6.84
C PHE A 10 -3.14 -39.81 5.59
N ILE A 11 -4.34 -39.31 5.30
CA ILE A 11 -4.56 -38.30 4.27
C ILE A 11 -4.00 -36.99 4.83
N ILE A 12 -2.80 -36.61 4.39
CA ILE A 12 -2.24 -35.29 4.62
C ILE A 12 -3.03 -34.32 3.74
N ALA A 13 -3.96 -33.61 4.35
CA ALA A 13 -4.57 -32.43 3.75
C ALA A 13 -3.47 -31.38 3.59
N VAL A 14 -2.95 -31.22 2.37
CA VAL A 14 -2.11 -30.08 2.01
C VAL A 14 -3.01 -28.86 2.07
N ILE A 15 -2.95 -28.14 3.20
CA ILE A 15 -3.52 -26.81 3.32
C ILE A 15 -2.68 -25.95 2.38
N CYS A 16 -3.16 -25.75 1.16
CA CYS A 16 -2.70 -24.70 0.27
C CYS A 16 -3.09 -23.37 0.94
N GLY A 17 -2.30 -22.96 1.93
CA GLY A 17 -2.32 -21.59 2.41
C GLY A 17 -1.77 -20.75 1.28
N CYS A 18 -2.63 -20.00 0.60
CA CYS A 18 -2.24 -18.99 -0.37
C CYS A 18 -1.24 -18.03 0.29
N SER A 19 0.06 -18.31 0.24
CA SER A 19 1.11 -17.30 0.43
C SER A 19 1.12 -16.39 -0.79
N SER A 20 1.73 -15.20 -0.68
CA SER A 20 1.99 -14.35 -1.87
C SER A 20 2.51 -15.19 -3.04
N GLU A 21 1.87 -15.06 -4.21
CA GLU A 21 2.12 -15.89 -5.40
C GLU A 21 3.18 -15.29 -6.33
N ILE A 22 3.75 -14.13 -5.98
CA ILE A 22 4.70 -13.44 -6.87
C ILE A 22 6.14 -13.84 -6.53
N GLU A 23 6.80 -14.48 -7.50
CA GLU A 23 8.20 -14.86 -7.42
C GLU A 23 9.08 -13.79 -8.10
N PHE A 24 9.65 -12.88 -7.29
CA PHE A 24 10.62 -11.89 -7.78
C PHE A 24 12.02 -12.50 -7.83
N THR A 25 12.64 -12.49 -9.01
CA THR A 25 14.04 -12.93 -9.17
C THR A 25 14.96 -12.00 -8.37
N PRO A 26 15.73 -12.48 -7.37
CA PRO A 26 16.38 -11.59 -6.41
C PRO A 26 17.67 -10.97 -6.98
N VAL A 27 17.82 -9.66 -6.80
CA VAL A 27 19.12 -8.99 -6.72
C VAL A 27 19.47 -8.86 -5.23
N THR A 28 20.64 -9.41 -4.84
CA THR A 28 21.40 -9.32 -3.57
C THR A 28 20.72 -8.77 -2.30
N PRO A 29 20.66 -9.52 -1.17
CA PRO A 29 20.18 -9.00 0.12
C PRO A 29 21.28 -8.16 0.81
N PRO A 30 21.03 -6.92 1.30
CA PRO A 30 20.70 -6.71 2.74
C PRO A 30 19.93 -5.39 3.07
N PRO A 31 19.09 -5.34 4.12
CA PRO A 31 19.56 -5.03 5.48
C PRO A 31 18.98 -6.00 6.54
N THR A 32 19.47 -5.89 7.77
CA THR A 32 19.03 -6.71 8.92
C THR A 32 17.53 -6.52 9.20
N ASN A 33 16.74 -7.53 8.83
CA ASN A 33 15.27 -7.59 8.98
C ASN A 33 14.85 -7.74 10.46
N ASP A 34 14.93 -6.63 11.19
CA ASP A 34 14.40 -6.45 12.54
C ASP A 34 13.39 -5.27 12.58
N ASN A 35 12.63 -5.07 11.50
CA ASN A 35 11.54 -4.11 11.54
C ASN A 35 10.60 -4.46 12.69
N SER A 36 10.16 -3.45 13.44
CA SER A 36 9.20 -3.62 14.52
C SER A 36 7.84 -4.15 14.03
N ASP A 37 7.50 -3.88 12.77
CA ASP A 37 6.28 -4.37 12.12
C ASP A 37 6.37 -4.27 10.59
N LEU A 38 5.28 -4.63 9.91
CA LEU A 38 5.09 -4.39 8.48
C LEU A 38 5.10 -2.88 8.16
N LEU A 39 5.58 -2.52 6.96
CA LEU A 39 5.57 -1.14 6.46
C LEU A 39 5.04 -1.07 5.03
N ILE A 40 4.59 0.12 4.61
CA ILE A 40 4.26 0.42 3.21
C ILE A 40 5.57 0.67 2.48
N SER A 41 5.90 -0.19 1.52
CA SER A 41 7.16 -0.14 0.75
C SER A 41 7.01 0.62 -0.56
N GLU A 42 5.84 0.55 -1.18
CA GLU A 42 5.62 1.17 -2.49
C GLU A 42 4.17 1.60 -2.67
N ILE A 43 3.97 2.70 -3.37
CA ILE A 43 2.62 3.14 -3.75
C ILE A 43 2.68 3.85 -5.10
N SER A 44 1.71 3.57 -5.95
CA SER A 44 1.56 4.25 -7.23
C SER A 44 0.25 5.02 -7.28
N THR A 45 0.34 6.26 -7.74
CA THR A 45 -0.75 7.22 -7.77
C THR A 45 -0.96 7.74 -9.18
N ALA A 46 -2.22 8.05 -9.52
CA ALA A 46 -2.57 8.69 -10.77
C ALA A 46 -3.84 9.54 -10.68
N ILE A 47 -3.97 10.50 -11.57
CA ILE A 47 -5.23 11.20 -11.81
C ILE A 47 -6.00 10.40 -12.87
N ASN A 48 -7.10 9.74 -12.48
CA ASN A 48 -7.91 8.94 -13.41
C ASN A 48 -8.47 9.71 -14.61
N THR A 49 -8.58 11.03 -14.50
CA THR A 49 -9.06 11.93 -15.58
C THR A 49 -7.90 12.60 -16.32
N ASP A 50 -6.66 12.18 -16.12
CA ASP A 50 -5.52 12.75 -16.82
C ASP A 50 -5.54 12.37 -18.30
N ALA A 51 -5.69 13.38 -19.16
CA ALA A 51 -5.70 13.19 -20.60
C ALA A 51 -4.35 12.69 -21.14
N ASN A 52 -3.25 12.97 -20.44
CA ASN A 52 -1.89 12.57 -20.83
C ASN A 52 -1.52 11.17 -20.33
N ALA A 53 -2.36 10.54 -19.50
CA ALA A 53 -2.09 9.20 -18.97
C ALA A 53 -2.53 8.07 -19.92
N ALA A 54 -3.11 8.39 -21.08
CA ALA A 54 -3.62 7.41 -22.06
C ALA A 54 -4.53 6.32 -21.44
N GLY A 55 -5.28 6.67 -20.39
CA GLY A 55 -6.17 5.74 -19.69
C GLY A 55 -5.49 4.83 -18.66
N THR A 56 -4.19 5.01 -18.39
CA THR A 56 -3.43 4.25 -17.38
C THR A 56 -4.05 4.43 -15.99
N ARG A 57 -4.22 3.32 -15.26
CA ARG A 57 -4.78 3.28 -13.90
C ARG A 57 -3.87 2.46 -12.98
N PRO A 58 -2.68 2.97 -12.63
CA PRO A 58 -1.61 2.18 -12.07
C PRO A 58 -1.69 2.09 -10.54
N HIS A 59 -2.90 2.13 -9.98
CA HIS A 59 -3.09 2.26 -8.53
C HIS A 59 -2.78 0.94 -7.82
N TYR A 60 -1.79 0.96 -6.94
CA TYR A 60 -1.50 -0.12 -6.00
C TYR A 60 -0.81 0.40 -4.74
N VAL A 61 -0.87 -0.42 -3.71
CA VAL A 61 -0.10 -0.31 -2.47
C VAL A 61 0.66 -1.61 -2.27
N GLU A 62 1.93 -1.51 -1.91
CA GLU A 62 2.74 -2.64 -1.51
C GLU A 62 3.10 -2.55 -0.02
N ILE A 63 3.02 -3.69 0.65
CA ILE A 63 3.41 -3.86 2.05
C ILE A 63 4.64 -4.77 2.09
N TYR A 64 5.65 -4.40 2.86
CA TYR A 64 6.84 -5.20 3.10
C TYR A 64 6.87 -5.81 4.50
N ASN A 65 7.18 -7.11 4.58
CA ASN A 65 7.53 -7.79 5.83
C ASN A 65 9.03 -7.78 6.09
N GLY A 66 9.52 -6.71 6.70
CA GLY A 66 10.90 -6.61 7.20
C GLY A 66 11.11 -7.15 8.61
N THR A 67 10.13 -7.84 9.21
CA THR A 67 10.26 -8.40 10.55
C THR A 67 11.16 -9.63 10.55
N SER A 68 11.45 -10.17 11.74
CA SER A 68 12.31 -11.34 11.89
C SER A 68 11.62 -12.67 11.57
N ALA A 69 10.30 -12.68 11.28
CA ALA A 69 9.49 -13.89 11.08
C ALA A 69 8.41 -13.73 9.98
N ASN A 70 7.71 -14.83 9.68
CA ASN A 70 6.50 -14.77 8.87
C ASN A 70 5.40 -14.06 9.66
N VAL A 71 4.60 -13.23 8.98
CA VAL A 71 3.53 -12.45 9.59
C VAL A 71 2.18 -12.92 9.07
N ASP A 72 1.24 -13.17 9.98
CA ASP A 72 -0.16 -13.42 9.66
C ASP A 72 -0.90 -12.09 9.44
N LEU A 73 -1.37 -11.87 8.22
CA LEU A 73 -2.09 -10.67 7.81
C LEU A 73 -3.54 -10.63 8.28
N THR A 74 -4.12 -11.71 8.85
CA THR A 74 -5.50 -11.67 9.40
C THR A 74 -5.67 -10.67 10.55
N SER A 75 -4.55 -10.20 11.11
CA SER A 75 -4.50 -9.14 12.12
C SER A 75 -4.31 -7.74 11.53
N TYR A 76 -4.29 -7.59 10.21
CA TYR A 76 -3.96 -6.34 9.53
C TYR A 76 -5.06 -5.91 8.56
N ALA A 77 -5.08 -4.61 8.27
CA ALA A 77 -5.98 -4.02 7.30
C ALA A 77 -5.29 -2.85 6.59
N ILE A 78 -5.79 -2.49 5.41
CA ILE A 78 -5.48 -1.22 4.75
C ILE A 78 -6.70 -0.33 4.82
N GLY A 79 -6.50 0.93 5.22
CA GLY A 79 -7.51 1.97 5.22
C GLY A 79 -7.20 3.04 4.17
N TYR A 80 -8.25 3.55 3.52
CA TYR A 80 -8.18 4.63 2.55
C TYR A 80 -8.99 5.84 3.03
N MET A 81 -8.40 7.02 2.90
CA MET A 81 -9.07 8.29 3.10
C MET A 81 -8.62 9.28 2.03
N ALA A 82 -9.46 10.23 1.66
CA ALA A 82 -9.04 11.35 0.83
C ALA A 82 -9.61 12.65 1.39
N SER A 83 -8.87 13.74 1.22
CA SER A 83 -9.29 15.07 1.68
C SER A 83 -9.75 15.94 0.52
N THR A 84 -10.81 16.72 0.72
CA THR A 84 -11.46 17.48 -0.36
C THR A 84 -10.92 18.89 -0.60
N ASP A 85 -10.02 19.37 0.27
CA ASP A 85 -9.42 20.69 0.17
C ASP A 85 -7.97 20.67 0.69
N ALA A 86 -7.27 21.81 0.67
CA ALA A 86 -5.87 21.90 1.11
C ALA A 86 -5.69 21.87 2.64
N ASN A 87 -6.63 22.41 3.42
CA ASN A 87 -6.38 22.89 4.78
C ASN A 87 -7.20 22.21 5.87
N THR A 88 -8.30 21.54 5.53
CA THR A 88 -9.14 20.81 6.47
C THR A 88 -8.36 19.63 7.01
N LEU A 89 -8.16 19.62 8.33
CA LEU A 89 -7.51 18.54 9.06
C LEU A 89 -8.57 17.79 9.85
N VAL A 90 -8.59 16.47 9.69
CA VAL A 90 -9.54 15.58 10.37
C VAL A 90 -8.84 14.33 10.87
N ASN A 91 -9.43 13.69 11.88
CA ASN A 91 -8.96 12.39 12.32
C ASN A 91 -9.21 11.33 11.24
N TRP A 92 -8.37 10.30 11.25
CA TRP A 92 -8.59 9.11 10.44
C TRP A 92 -9.95 8.49 10.72
N ALA A 93 -10.68 8.20 9.65
CA ALA A 93 -11.94 7.49 9.69
C ALA A 93 -12.06 6.57 8.47
N PHE A 94 -12.46 5.32 8.70
CA PHE A 94 -12.60 4.31 7.66
C PHE A 94 -14.02 3.74 7.68
N PRO A 95 -15.01 4.43 7.10
CA PRO A 95 -16.36 3.90 6.97
C PRO A 95 -16.35 2.61 6.13
N THR A 96 -17.45 1.86 6.17
CA THR A 96 -17.64 0.67 5.33
C THR A 96 -17.33 0.98 3.87
N GLY A 97 -16.47 0.18 3.26
CA GLY A 97 -16.00 0.37 1.88
C GLY A 97 -14.69 1.15 1.75
N ASN A 98 -14.20 1.80 2.82
CA ASN A 98 -12.92 2.52 2.85
C ASN A 98 -11.79 1.75 3.53
N PHE A 99 -11.99 0.48 3.83
CA PHE A 99 -10.92 -0.40 4.31
C PHE A 99 -11.00 -1.79 3.67
N PHE A 100 -9.90 -2.51 3.73
CA PHE A 100 -9.75 -3.88 3.30
C PHE A 100 -9.07 -4.69 4.40
N LEU A 101 -9.74 -5.75 4.87
CA LEU A 101 -9.16 -6.69 5.83
C LEU A 101 -8.26 -7.67 5.07
N LEU A 102 -7.03 -7.84 5.53
CA LEU A 102 -6.10 -8.80 4.96
C LEU A 102 -6.34 -10.19 5.57
N SER A 103 -5.89 -11.25 4.89
CA SER A 103 -6.32 -12.62 5.23
C SER A 103 -5.28 -13.74 4.99
N THR A 104 -4.09 -13.42 4.52
CA THR A 104 -3.03 -14.40 4.21
C THR A 104 -1.86 -14.32 5.22
N SER A 105 -0.80 -15.11 5.04
CA SER A 105 0.51 -14.87 5.64
C SER A 105 1.52 -14.35 4.62
N ILE A 106 2.37 -13.43 5.04
CA ILE A 106 3.52 -12.96 4.28
C ILE A 106 4.81 -13.51 4.89
N ALA A 107 5.65 -14.14 4.08
CA ALA A 107 6.94 -14.65 4.56
C ALA A 107 7.89 -13.50 4.92
N LYS A 108 8.87 -13.77 5.79
CA LYS A 108 9.95 -12.82 6.07
C LYS A 108 10.62 -12.36 4.77
N GLY A 109 10.87 -11.06 4.64
CA GLY A 109 11.59 -10.51 3.50
C GLY A 109 10.79 -10.47 2.21
N LYS A 110 9.47 -10.65 2.25
CA LYS A 110 8.57 -10.61 1.09
C LYS A 110 7.66 -9.41 1.13
N CYS A 111 7.14 -9.07 -0.05
CA CYS A 111 6.14 -8.04 -0.25
C CYS A 111 4.75 -8.65 -0.48
N TYR A 112 3.71 -7.85 -0.25
CA TYR A 112 2.32 -8.16 -0.54
C TYR A 112 1.69 -6.96 -1.24
N VAL A 113 1.22 -7.16 -2.47
CA VAL A 113 0.75 -6.11 -3.37
C VAL A 113 -0.77 -6.14 -3.48
N ILE A 114 -1.38 -4.99 -3.20
CA ILE A 114 -2.81 -4.74 -3.31
C ILE A 114 -3.02 -3.75 -4.46
N ALA A 115 -3.56 -4.23 -5.58
CA ALA A 115 -3.77 -3.40 -6.76
C ALA A 115 -5.25 -3.05 -6.98
N SER A 116 -5.52 -2.01 -7.76
CA SER A 116 -6.87 -1.78 -8.24
C SER A 116 -7.27 -2.88 -9.24
N PRO A 117 -8.54 -3.34 -9.26
CA PRO A 117 -9.05 -4.19 -10.34
C PRO A 117 -8.97 -3.57 -11.74
N GLN A 118 -8.66 -2.27 -11.83
CA GLN A 118 -8.47 -1.56 -13.09
C GLN A 118 -7.00 -1.42 -13.50
N ALA A 119 -6.07 -1.86 -12.64
CA ALA A 119 -4.65 -1.87 -12.98
C ALA A 119 -4.37 -2.93 -14.05
N ASP A 120 -3.43 -2.64 -14.95
CA ASP A 120 -3.01 -3.60 -15.97
C ASP A 120 -2.21 -4.73 -15.31
N ALA A 121 -2.86 -5.88 -15.13
CA ALA A 121 -2.30 -7.07 -14.50
C ALA A 121 -1.14 -7.70 -15.30
N THR A 122 -0.89 -7.26 -16.54
CA THR A 122 0.29 -7.71 -17.30
C THR A 122 1.58 -7.09 -16.76
N VAL A 123 1.50 -5.84 -16.26
CA VAL A 123 2.65 -5.08 -15.73
C VAL A 123 2.64 -4.92 -14.22
N ILE A 124 1.46 -4.76 -13.59
CA ILE A 124 1.32 -4.67 -12.13
C ILE A 124 0.85 -6.04 -11.63
N LYS A 125 1.81 -6.86 -11.18
CA LYS A 125 1.51 -8.14 -10.52
C LYS A 125 1.02 -7.86 -9.11
N SER A 126 -0.09 -8.49 -8.71
CA SER A 126 -0.67 -8.29 -7.38
C SER A 126 -1.12 -9.60 -6.76
N ASP A 127 -1.09 -9.65 -5.43
CA ASP A 127 -1.60 -10.78 -4.66
C ASP A 127 -3.12 -10.69 -4.49
N VAL A 128 -3.63 -9.46 -4.44
CA VAL A 128 -5.06 -9.21 -4.32
C VAL A 128 -5.45 -7.92 -5.02
N THR A 129 -6.73 -7.81 -5.36
CA THR A 129 -7.31 -6.58 -5.86
C THR A 129 -8.28 -5.95 -4.87
N TRP A 130 -8.27 -4.62 -4.75
CA TRP A 130 -9.21 -3.87 -3.93
C TRP A 130 -9.78 -2.67 -4.69
N GLY A 131 -11.10 -2.58 -4.74
CA GLY A 131 -11.85 -1.48 -5.32
C GLY A 131 -12.86 -1.91 -6.38
N THR A 132 -13.28 -0.98 -7.23
CA THR A 132 -14.29 -1.24 -8.27
C THR A 132 -13.67 -1.55 -9.62
N THR A 133 -14.43 -2.25 -10.46
CA THR A 133 -14.17 -2.46 -11.89
C THR A 133 -14.81 -1.39 -12.78
N SER A 134 -15.31 -0.29 -12.18
CA SER A 134 -15.97 0.78 -12.93
C SER A 134 -15.00 1.41 -13.93
N SER A 135 -15.37 1.45 -15.21
CA SER A 135 -14.64 2.16 -16.25
C SER A 135 -14.91 3.67 -16.26
N THR A 136 -15.90 4.16 -15.49
CA THR A 136 -16.16 5.59 -15.38
C THR A 136 -15.00 6.30 -14.68
N ASN A 137 -14.37 7.27 -15.35
CA ASN A 137 -13.12 7.88 -14.90
C ASN A 137 -13.18 8.42 -13.46
N ALA A 138 -14.31 9.00 -13.06
CA ALA A 138 -14.46 9.56 -11.72
C ALA A 138 -14.47 8.50 -10.60
N ASN A 139 -15.01 7.30 -10.84
CA ASN A 139 -15.21 6.29 -9.80
C ASN A 139 -14.38 5.01 -9.99
N ALA A 140 -13.61 4.93 -11.06
CA ALA A 140 -12.66 3.84 -11.28
C ALA A 140 -11.69 3.72 -10.10
N SER A 141 -11.41 2.49 -9.70
CA SER A 141 -10.47 2.15 -8.62
C SER A 141 -10.91 2.53 -7.20
N VAL A 142 -12.06 3.18 -6.98
CA VAL A 142 -12.54 3.47 -5.60
C VAL A 142 -12.61 2.18 -4.77
N PRO A 143 -12.12 2.16 -3.51
CA PRO A 143 -11.51 3.28 -2.79
C PRO A 143 -10.02 3.46 -3.09
N LEU A 144 -9.32 2.47 -3.66
CA LEU A 144 -7.90 2.54 -4.06
C LEU A 144 -7.63 3.48 -5.26
N GLN A 145 -8.42 4.54 -5.40
CA GLN A 145 -8.23 5.60 -6.38
C GLN A 145 -7.17 6.57 -5.86
N LEU A 146 -5.92 6.15 -5.92
CA LEU A 146 -4.80 6.85 -5.30
C LEU A 146 -4.37 8.05 -6.13
N SER A 147 -4.39 9.22 -5.51
CA SER A 147 -3.94 10.47 -6.09
C SER A 147 -3.37 11.35 -4.98
N GLY A 148 -2.89 12.54 -5.29
CA GLY A 148 -2.09 13.32 -4.33
C GLY A 148 -2.79 13.74 -3.03
N ASN A 149 -4.13 13.71 -2.94
CA ASN A 149 -4.88 13.95 -1.70
C ASN A 149 -5.37 12.66 -1.02
N SER A 150 -5.03 11.50 -1.59
CA SER A 150 -5.36 10.18 -1.05
C SER A 150 -4.33 9.79 -0.01
N ALA A 151 -4.82 9.28 1.11
CA ALA A 151 -4.02 8.78 2.20
C ALA A 151 -4.34 7.29 2.42
N ILE A 152 -3.29 6.51 2.63
CA ILE A 152 -3.34 5.09 2.97
C ILE A 152 -2.79 4.91 4.38
N ALA A 153 -3.49 4.12 5.17
CA ALA A 153 -3.03 3.67 6.48
C ALA A 153 -2.90 2.15 6.47
N LEU A 154 -1.77 1.65 6.96
CA LEU A 154 -1.62 0.25 7.38
C LEU A 154 -2.04 0.15 8.83
N LEU A 155 -2.97 -0.75 9.12
CA LEU A 155 -3.56 -0.95 10.43
C LEU A 155 -3.27 -2.34 10.97
N LYS A 156 -3.16 -2.45 12.29
CA LYS A 156 -3.01 -3.71 13.02
C LYS A 156 -4.02 -3.79 14.15
N LYS A 157 -4.62 -4.96 14.36
CA LYS A 157 -5.51 -5.23 15.49
C LYS A 157 -4.78 -4.94 16.79
N ASP A 158 -5.43 -4.18 17.65
CA ASP A 158 -4.93 -3.82 18.97
C ASP A 158 -6.14 -3.53 19.87
N ALA A 159 -6.20 -4.15 21.04
CA ALA A 159 -7.30 -3.94 21.98
C ALA A 159 -7.38 -2.49 22.49
N ALA A 160 -6.25 -1.77 22.50
CA ALA A 160 -6.18 -0.34 22.82
C ALA A 160 -6.38 0.56 21.58
N GLY A 161 -6.57 -0.04 20.40
CA GLY A 161 -6.84 0.66 19.16
C GLY A 161 -8.14 1.47 19.21
N THR A 162 -8.13 2.66 18.64
CA THR A 162 -9.32 3.55 18.62
C THR A 162 -10.13 3.42 17.33
N ILE A 163 -9.62 2.69 16.34
CA ILE A 163 -10.26 2.53 15.03
C ILE A 163 -11.01 1.21 15.00
N MET A 164 -12.33 1.27 14.81
CA MET A 164 -13.17 0.08 14.74
C MET A 164 -13.38 -0.35 13.29
N LEU A 165 -12.87 -1.52 12.90
CA LEU A 165 -13.11 -2.13 11.60
C LEU A 165 -13.82 -3.48 11.80
N SER A 166 -15.03 -3.60 11.26
CA SER A 166 -15.85 -4.83 11.35
C SER A 166 -15.94 -5.40 12.78
N GLY A 167 -16.08 -4.52 13.78
CA GLY A 167 -16.24 -4.91 15.19
C GLY A 167 -14.94 -5.22 15.95
N SER A 168 -13.76 -5.16 15.30
CA SER A 168 -12.46 -5.27 15.97
C SER A 168 -11.77 -3.91 16.08
N ALA A 169 -11.02 -3.70 17.15
CA ALA A 169 -10.22 -2.50 17.37
C ALA A 169 -8.85 -2.60 16.69
N TYR A 170 -8.41 -1.50 16.07
CA TYR A 170 -7.16 -1.37 15.35
C TYR A 170 -6.44 -0.08 15.71
N LYS A 171 -5.11 -0.11 15.58
CA LYS A 171 -4.26 1.08 15.52
C LYS A 171 -3.64 1.21 14.13
N ILE A 172 -3.34 2.43 13.74
CA ILE A 172 -2.50 2.71 12.56
C ILE A 172 -1.05 2.44 12.95
N ILE A 173 -0.32 1.74 12.09
CA ILE A 173 1.11 1.46 12.28
C ILE A 173 1.98 2.15 11.24
N ASP A 174 1.50 2.30 10.00
CA ASP A 174 2.21 3.01 8.93
C ASP A 174 1.27 3.85 8.06
N VAL A 175 1.78 4.89 7.41
CA VAL A 175 0.97 5.75 6.53
C VAL A 175 1.72 6.21 5.28
N PHE A 176 0.95 6.40 4.21
CA PHE A 176 1.31 7.26 3.08
C PHE A 176 0.22 8.31 2.91
N GLY A 177 0.55 9.60 3.03
CA GLY A 177 -0.45 10.65 3.20
C GLY A 177 -1.04 10.69 4.62
N SER A 178 -1.68 11.80 4.98
CA SER A 178 -2.43 11.87 6.24
C SER A 178 -3.49 12.98 6.20
N PRO A 179 -4.74 12.70 6.60
CA PRO A 179 -5.79 13.71 6.69
C PRO A 179 -5.50 14.76 7.78
N GLN A 180 -4.51 14.50 8.66
CA GLN A 180 -4.08 15.42 9.72
C GLN A 180 -2.90 16.31 9.29
N VAL A 181 -2.42 16.20 8.04
CA VAL A 181 -1.36 17.04 7.49
C VAL A 181 -1.91 17.86 6.35
N ALA A 182 -1.66 19.18 6.38
CA ALA A 182 -2.09 20.09 5.33
C ALA A 182 -1.44 19.74 3.98
N ARG A 183 -2.21 19.96 2.93
CA ARG A 183 -1.81 19.78 1.53
C ARG A 183 -1.52 21.14 0.92
N VAL A 184 -0.98 21.15 -0.28
CA VAL A 184 -0.82 22.35 -1.11
C VAL A 184 -1.75 22.24 -2.31
N THR A 185 -2.17 23.40 -2.84
CA THR A 185 -2.89 23.46 -4.10
C THR A 185 -1.92 23.19 -5.25
N SER A 186 -2.16 22.11 -5.99
CA SER A 186 -1.39 21.76 -7.18
C SER A 186 -1.93 22.51 -8.40
N THR A 187 -1.01 23.03 -9.20
CA THR A 187 -1.29 23.63 -10.52
C THR A 187 -0.57 22.80 -11.59
N GLY A 188 -1.13 22.70 -12.80
CA GLY A 188 -0.47 21.98 -13.91
C GLY A 188 -1.11 20.68 -14.38
N SER A 189 -2.24 20.25 -13.80
CA SER A 189 -3.06 19.18 -14.38
C SER A 189 -4.55 19.45 -14.15
N SER A 190 -5.37 19.23 -15.17
CA SER A 190 -6.83 19.37 -15.12
C SER A 190 -7.46 18.15 -14.43
N SER A 191 -7.31 18.04 -13.11
CA SER A 191 -8.12 17.12 -12.31
C SER A 191 -9.45 17.79 -11.98
N ALA A 192 -10.56 17.16 -12.37
CA ALA A 192 -11.89 17.61 -11.97
C ALA A 192 -12.20 17.30 -10.49
N ARG A 193 -11.35 16.54 -9.78
CA ARG A 193 -11.71 15.92 -8.49
C ARG A 193 -10.81 16.30 -7.32
N ASN A 194 -9.59 16.81 -7.56
CA ASN A 194 -8.66 17.15 -6.48
C ASN A 194 -7.43 17.92 -6.95
N ASN A 195 -7.43 19.24 -6.75
CA ASN A 195 -6.24 20.07 -6.99
C ASN A 195 -5.34 20.15 -5.76
N PHE A 196 -5.27 19.08 -4.97
CA PHE A 196 -4.54 19.07 -3.69
C PHE A 196 -3.57 17.91 -3.65
N MET A 197 -2.37 18.17 -3.14
CA MET A 197 -1.33 17.17 -2.96
C MET A 197 -0.44 17.50 -1.77
N TRP A 198 0.31 16.52 -1.25
CA TRP A 198 1.43 16.81 -0.35
C TRP A 198 2.71 16.99 -1.17
N THR A 199 3.53 17.95 -0.77
CA THR A 199 4.95 17.96 -1.17
C THR A 199 5.65 16.81 -0.47
N VAL A 200 6.40 16.03 -1.23
CA VAL A 200 7.14 14.87 -0.76
C VAL A 200 8.57 15.00 -1.24
N ALA A 201 9.55 14.73 -0.37
CA ALA A 201 10.98 14.83 -0.68
C ALA A 201 11.42 16.21 -1.24
N GLY A 202 10.70 17.28 -0.88
CA GLY A 202 10.95 18.62 -1.41
C GLY A 202 10.44 18.86 -2.83
N GLU A 203 9.80 17.87 -3.47
CA GLU A 203 9.12 18.07 -4.75
C GLU A 203 7.90 18.96 -4.54
N VAL A 204 7.93 20.13 -5.18
CA VAL A 204 6.86 21.13 -5.14
C VAL A 204 6.01 21.12 -6.40
N ALA A 205 6.47 20.43 -7.46
CA ALA A 205 5.67 20.15 -8.65
C ALA A 205 4.61 19.07 -8.36
N ASP A 206 3.84 18.72 -9.39
CA ASP A 206 2.75 17.77 -9.25
C ASP A 206 3.24 16.34 -8.91
N THR A 207 2.83 15.84 -7.75
CA THR A 207 3.15 14.51 -7.23
C THR A 207 2.03 13.49 -7.48
N ARG A 208 0.91 13.88 -8.11
CA ARG A 208 -0.30 13.04 -8.27
C ARG A 208 -0.18 11.89 -9.28
N ASN A 209 0.84 11.87 -10.13
CA ASN A 209 1.06 10.87 -11.19
C ASN A 209 2.46 10.25 -11.06
N ARG A 210 2.72 9.58 -9.94
CA ARG A 210 4.05 9.10 -9.56
C ARG A 210 3.96 7.74 -8.88
N THR A 211 5.06 6.99 -8.97
CA THR A 211 5.37 5.89 -8.04
C THR A 211 6.27 6.41 -6.93
N PHE A 212 6.00 6.00 -5.70
CA PHE A 212 6.80 6.31 -4.52
C PHE A 212 7.37 5.04 -3.94
N PHE A 213 8.67 5.05 -3.67
CA PHE A 213 9.41 3.91 -3.13
C PHE A 213 9.91 4.27 -1.74
N ARG A 214 9.66 3.42 -0.75
CA ARG A 214 10.25 3.53 0.56
C ARG A 214 11.75 3.27 0.44
N LYS A 215 12.56 4.14 1.04
CA LYS A 215 14.01 4.01 1.02
C LYS A 215 14.50 2.81 1.81
N ALA A 216 15.57 2.18 1.33
CA ALA A 216 16.20 1.04 2.01
C ALA A 216 16.72 1.33 3.43
N THR A 217 16.93 2.59 3.78
CA THR A 217 17.34 3.02 5.13
C THR A 217 16.19 3.09 6.13
N VAL A 218 14.94 2.86 5.69
CA VAL A 218 13.75 2.93 6.53
C VAL A 218 13.37 1.52 6.98
N HIS A 219 13.69 1.23 8.24
CA HIS A 219 13.49 -0.11 8.82
C HIS A 219 12.28 -0.20 9.74
N ASN A 220 11.49 0.86 9.92
CA ASN A 220 10.33 0.82 10.81
C ASN A 220 9.17 1.60 10.21
N PRO A 221 7.93 1.11 10.38
CA PRO A 221 6.75 1.86 9.99
C PRO A 221 6.60 3.12 10.83
N THR A 222 5.89 4.13 10.31
CA THR A 222 5.64 5.37 11.03
C THR A 222 4.25 5.92 10.76
N THR A 223 3.61 6.45 11.80
CA THR A 223 2.32 7.14 11.67
C THR A 223 2.48 8.65 11.44
N ASP A 224 3.70 9.17 11.54
CA ASP A 224 4.00 10.58 11.34
C ASP A 224 4.28 10.85 9.86
N TRP A 225 3.23 11.19 9.13
CA TRP A 225 3.35 11.55 7.72
C TRP A 225 4.19 12.82 7.49
N ALA A 226 4.17 13.78 8.41
CA ALA A 226 4.95 15.01 8.25
C ALA A 226 6.46 14.73 8.28
N LYS A 227 6.88 13.79 9.14
CA LYS A 227 8.23 13.22 9.12
C LYS A 227 8.47 12.39 7.87
N ALA A 228 7.60 11.41 7.58
CA ALA A 228 7.83 10.44 6.51
C ALA A 228 7.99 11.12 5.14
N LYS A 229 7.13 12.10 4.83
CA LYS A 229 7.18 12.80 3.54
C LYS A 229 8.45 13.64 3.38
N GLY A 230 9.05 14.10 4.49
CA GLY A 230 10.21 14.99 4.51
C GLY A 230 10.00 16.36 3.88
N THR A 231 11.08 17.12 3.79
CA THR A 231 11.15 18.44 3.16
C THR A 231 12.18 18.51 2.03
N THR A 232 13.03 17.51 1.93
CA THR A 232 14.12 17.36 0.96
C THR A 232 14.25 15.89 0.54
N VAL A 233 15.03 15.64 -0.52
CA VAL A 233 15.37 14.26 -0.90
C VAL A 233 16.18 13.57 0.19
N ALA A 234 16.92 14.27 1.05
CA ALA A 234 17.74 13.64 2.08
C ALA A 234 16.93 13.14 3.28
N ASP A 235 16.05 13.99 3.82
CA ASP A 235 15.28 13.73 5.05
C ASP A 235 13.99 12.92 4.82
N SER A 236 13.49 12.84 3.59
CA SER A 236 12.30 12.03 3.26
C SER A 236 12.56 10.54 3.41
N GLU A 237 11.54 9.80 3.82
CA GLU A 237 11.54 8.34 3.82
C GLU A 237 11.22 7.76 2.41
N TRP A 238 10.90 8.62 1.44
CA TRP A 238 10.45 8.24 0.09
C TRP A 238 11.39 8.73 -1.01
N GLN A 239 11.59 7.88 -2.01
CA GLN A 239 12.03 8.25 -3.36
C GLN A 239 10.79 8.36 -4.26
N ILE A 240 10.86 9.19 -5.30
CA ILE A 240 9.72 9.46 -6.19
C ILE A 240 10.16 9.25 -7.64
N SER A 241 9.34 8.60 -8.45
CA SER A 241 9.57 8.45 -9.89
C SER A 241 9.52 9.79 -10.63
N ALA A 242 9.91 9.82 -11.90
CA ALA A 242 9.57 10.92 -12.80
C ALA A 242 8.05 11.01 -13.06
N ASP A 243 7.58 12.16 -13.56
CA ASP A 243 6.15 12.43 -13.81
C ASP A 243 5.61 11.51 -14.89
N ARG A 244 4.48 10.83 -14.60
CA ARG A 244 3.85 9.83 -15.49
C ARG A 244 4.81 8.75 -15.98
N ALA A 245 5.89 8.49 -15.24
CA ALA A 245 6.81 7.41 -15.57
C ALA A 245 6.28 6.05 -15.13
N TRP A 246 5.51 6.02 -14.02
CA TRP A 246 4.98 4.83 -13.34
C TRP A 246 5.94 3.64 -13.42
N ASP A 247 6.92 3.65 -12.52
CA ASP A 247 8.01 2.69 -12.51
C ASP A 247 7.63 1.48 -11.62
N TYR A 248 7.49 0.31 -12.24
CA TYR A 248 7.17 -0.95 -11.56
C TYR A 248 8.39 -1.86 -11.39
N THR A 249 9.60 -1.37 -11.68
CA THR A 249 10.82 -2.20 -11.62
C THR A 249 11.19 -2.64 -10.21
N ASN A 250 10.66 -1.95 -9.19
CA ASN A 250 10.83 -2.28 -7.78
C ASN A 250 9.63 -3.06 -7.21
N LEU A 251 8.57 -3.29 -7.99
CA LEU A 251 7.42 -4.05 -7.52
C LEU A 251 7.88 -5.42 -7.04
N GLY A 252 7.57 -5.77 -5.80
CA GLY A 252 7.99 -6.97 -5.11
C GLY A 252 9.31 -6.93 -4.37
N LEU A 253 10.03 -5.83 -4.50
CA LEU A 253 11.31 -5.60 -3.87
C LEU A 253 11.10 -4.65 -2.69
N PRO A 254 11.68 -4.97 -1.53
CA PRO A 254 11.28 -4.39 -0.26
C PRO A 254 11.45 -2.87 -0.17
N THR A 255 12.46 -2.31 -0.82
CA THR A 255 12.82 -0.89 -0.78
C THR A 255 13.83 -0.56 -1.87
N LYS A 256 13.85 0.71 -2.32
CA LYS A 256 14.75 1.25 -3.35
C LYS A 256 15.80 2.23 -2.79
#